data_AF-A0A6N9L8B7-F1
#
_entry.id   AF-A0A6N9L8B7-F1
#
_cell.length_a   1.000
_cell.length_b   1.000
_cell.length_c   1.000
_cell.angle_alpha   90.00
_cell.angle_beta   90.00
_cell.angle_gamma   90.00
#
_symmetry.space_group_name_H-M   'P 1'
#
loop_
_entity.id
_entity.type
_entity.pdbx_description
1 polymer ?
#
loop_
_entity_poly.entity_id
_entity_poly.type
_entity_poly.pdbx_seq_one_letter_code
_entity_poly.pdbx_strand_id
1 'polypeptide(L)'
;MNKVEKKRIKEQETIEKMIHIYCIKNHHTKELCSECKELVNYAKARSQRCPFMAEKTFCAHCKVHCYRPEMREKIRKVMRFSGPRMIIYAPKTALWHMLCTIKERILK
;
A
#
# COMPACT_ATOMS: atom_id res chain seq x y z
N MET A 1 -15.94 16.04 2.92
CA MET A 1 -15.17 14.78 3.12
C MET A 1 -14.10 14.99 4.19
N ASN A 2 -14.14 14.21 5.28
CA ASN A 2 -13.22 14.33 6.43
C ASN A 2 -11.77 14.03 6.02
N LYS A 3 -10.78 14.64 6.69
CA LYS A 3 -9.32 14.44 6.49
C LYS A 3 -8.92 12.98 6.63
N VAL A 4 -9.55 12.24 7.55
CA VAL A 4 -9.31 10.80 7.74
C VAL A 4 -9.81 10.00 6.53
N GLU A 5 -10.97 10.34 6.00
CA GLU A 5 -11.55 9.64 4.84
C GLU A 5 -10.73 9.86 3.57
N LYS A 6 -10.27 11.10 3.34
CA LYS A 6 -9.32 11.43 2.26
C LYS A 6 -8.06 10.57 2.35
N LYS A 7 -7.55 10.33 3.55
CA LYS A 7 -6.35 9.51 3.79
C LYS A 7 -6.62 8.03 3.53
N ARG A 8 -7.80 7.52 3.90
CA ARG A 8 -8.22 6.13 3.59
C ARG A 8 -8.23 5.89 2.09
N ILE A 9 -8.90 6.76 1.35
CA ILE A 9 -8.99 6.68 -0.11
C ILE A 9 -7.59 6.71 -0.73
N LYS A 10 -6.74 7.66 -0.32
CA LYS A 10 -5.37 7.77 -0.85
C LYS A 10 -4.53 6.52 -0.62
N GLU A 11 -4.61 5.89 0.55
CA GLU A 11 -3.90 4.64 0.83
C GLU A 11 -4.43 3.47 0.00
N GLN A 12 -5.76 3.37 -0.16
CA GLN A 12 -6.40 2.33 -0.97
C GLN A 12 -5.98 2.44 -2.44
N GLU A 13 -6.03 3.65 -3.01
CA GLU A 13 -5.57 3.92 -4.38
C GLU A 13 -4.08 3.62 -4.56
N THR A 14 -3.26 3.94 -3.56
CA THR A 14 -1.82 3.68 -3.60
C THR A 14 -1.55 2.18 -3.64
N ILE A 15 -2.16 1.41 -2.73
CA ILE A 15 -2.01 -0.05 -2.69
C ILE A 15 -2.54 -0.69 -3.97
N GLU A 16 -3.67 -0.24 -4.47
CA GLU A 16 -4.26 -0.74 -5.73
C GLU A 16 -3.32 -0.54 -6.91
N LYS A 17 -2.75 0.67 -7.07
CA LYS A 17 -1.74 0.95 -8.11
C LYS A 17 -0.52 0.05 -7.97
N MET A 18 -0.03 -0.15 -6.75
CA MET A 18 1.13 -1.01 -6.49
C MET A 18 0.84 -2.47 -6.88
N ILE A 19 -0.33 -3.00 -6.54
CA ILE A 19 -0.74 -4.36 -6.89
C ILE A 19 -0.94 -4.49 -8.41
N HIS A 20 -1.51 -3.47 -9.06
CA HIS A 20 -1.69 -3.45 -10.50
C HIS A 20 -0.36 -3.53 -11.26
N ILE A 21 0.63 -2.73 -10.85
CA ILE A 21 2.00 -2.77 -11.41
C ILE A 21 2.61 -4.16 -11.24
N TYR A 22 2.46 -4.77 -10.05
CA TYR A 22 2.97 -6.10 -9.77
C TYR A 22 2.31 -7.15 -10.68
N CYS A 23 0.99 -7.11 -10.82
CA CYS A 23 0.22 -8.07 -11.62
C CYS A 23 0.64 -8.04 -13.09
N ILE A 24 0.69 -6.85 -13.70
CA ILE A 24 1.06 -6.70 -15.12
C ILE A 24 2.48 -7.19 -15.38
N LYS A 25 3.42 -6.89 -14.46
CA LYS A 25 4.84 -7.19 -14.68
C LYS A 25 5.24 -8.62 -14.35
N ASN A 26 4.62 -9.24 -13.34
CA ASN A 26 4.97 -10.60 -12.92
C ASN A 26 4.03 -11.67 -13.48
N HIS A 27 2.75 -11.36 -13.67
CA HIS A 27 1.77 -12.32 -14.20
C HIS A 27 1.50 -12.11 -15.68
N HIS A 28 2.08 -11.07 -16.30
CA HIS A 28 1.94 -10.75 -17.73
C HIS A 28 0.48 -10.61 -18.20
N THR A 29 -0.42 -10.24 -17.29
CA THR A 29 -1.83 -10.05 -17.59
C THR A 29 -2.13 -8.61 -17.99
N LYS A 30 -3.08 -8.40 -18.91
CA LYS A 30 -3.58 -7.06 -19.26
C LYS A 30 -4.50 -6.46 -18.19
N GLU A 31 -5.14 -7.32 -17.40
CA GLU A 31 -6.01 -6.95 -16.29
C GLU A 31 -5.52 -7.57 -14.98
N LEU A 32 -6.05 -7.10 -13.84
CA LEU A 32 -5.80 -7.72 -12.54
C LEU A 32 -6.29 -9.18 -12.54
N CYS A 33 -5.38 -10.12 -12.27
CA CYS A 33 -5.73 -11.52 -12.08
C CYS A 33 -6.58 -11.71 -10.80
N SER A 34 -7.23 -12.87 -10.67
CA SER A 34 -8.09 -13.20 -9.51
C SER A 34 -7.37 -13.02 -8.18
N GLU A 35 -6.13 -13.52 -8.06
CA GLU A 35 -5.32 -13.40 -6.84
C GLU A 35 -5.01 -11.94 -6.48
N CYS A 36 -4.63 -11.12 -7.47
CA CYS A 36 -4.34 -9.71 -7.23
C CYS A 36 -5.61 -8.92 -6.92
N LYS A 37 -6.76 -9.26 -7.53
CA LYS A 37 -8.07 -8.68 -7.17
C LYS A 37 -8.42 -8.98 -5.72
N GLU A 38 -8.22 -10.22 -5.28
CA GLU A 38 -8.47 -10.63 -3.91
C GLU A 38 -7.59 -9.85 -2.91
N LEU A 39 -6.30 -9.66 -3.24
CA LEU A 39 -5.39 -8.87 -2.42
C LEU A 39 -5.81 -7.39 -2.32
N VAL A 40 -6.26 -6.78 -3.43
CA VAL A 40 -6.79 -5.40 -3.43
C VAL A 40 -8.03 -5.30 -2.54
N ASN A 41 -8.99 -6.19 -2.73
CA ASN A 41 -10.24 -6.19 -1.97
C ASN A 41 -9.98 -6.38 -0.47
N TYR A 42 -9.08 -7.30 -0.13
CA TYR A 42 -8.63 -7.52 1.24
C TYR A 42 -8.02 -6.24 1.83
N ALA A 43 -7.10 -5.59 1.12
CA ALA A 43 -6.46 -4.37 1.58
C ALA A 43 -7.46 -3.21 1.80
N LYS A 44 -8.41 -3.05 0.87
CA LYS A 44 -9.50 -2.05 0.96
C LYS A 44 -10.36 -2.30 2.21
N ALA A 45 -10.80 -3.53 2.43
CA ALA A 45 -11.60 -3.90 3.60
C ALA A 45 -10.87 -3.62 4.92
N ARG A 46 -9.56 -3.91 5.01
CA ARG A 46 -8.76 -3.60 6.21
C ARG A 46 -8.55 -2.11 6.43
N SER A 47 -8.33 -1.34 5.36
CA SER A 47 -8.16 0.12 5.42
C SER A 47 -9.43 0.82 5.94
N GLN A 48 -10.61 0.41 5.46
CA GLN A 48 -11.90 0.98 5.90
C GLN A 48 -12.18 0.76 7.39
N ARG A 49 -11.75 -0.37 7.96
CA ARG A 49 -11.98 -0.70 9.38
C ARG A 49 -10.84 -0.29 10.30
N CYS A 50 -9.84 0.43 9.79
CA CYS A 50 -8.66 0.78 10.59
C CYS A 50 -8.98 1.90 11.61
N PRO A 51 -8.84 1.65 12.93
CA PRO A 51 -9.06 2.66 13.96
C PRO A 51 -7.90 3.67 14.00
N PHE A 52 -6.67 3.24 13.68
CA PHE A 52 -5.46 4.05 13.77
C PHE A 52 -5.19 4.95 12.55
N MET A 53 -6.15 5.11 11.64
CA MET A 53 -5.92 5.82 10.38
C MET A 53 -5.61 7.31 10.59
N ALA A 54 -6.17 7.91 11.64
CA ALA A 54 -5.86 9.29 12.00
C ALA A 54 -4.39 9.46 12.41
N GLU A 55 -3.86 8.52 13.20
CA GLU A 55 -2.52 8.59 13.80
C GLU A 55 -1.39 8.11 12.87
N LYS A 56 -1.56 6.98 12.18
CA LYS A 56 -0.47 6.35 11.42
C LYS A 56 -0.20 7.08 10.10
N THR A 57 1.05 7.26 9.69
CA THR A 57 1.38 7.86 8.38
C THR A 57 1.01 6.94 7.21
N PHE A 58 1.35 5.65 7.32
CA PHE A 58 1.07 4.63 6.31
C PHE A 58 0.66 3.28 6.91
N CYS A 59 0.01 2.42 6.11
CA CYS A 59 -0.29 1.03 6.49
C CYS A 59 0.96 0.22 6.91
N ALA A 60 2.12 0.53 6.35
CA ALA A 60 3.39 -0.13 6.68
C ALA A 60 3.83 0.10 8.14
N HIS A 61 3.44 1.23 8.75
CA HIS A 61 3.82 1.63 10.10
C HIS A 61 2.71 1.36 11.13
N CYS A 62 1.85 0.38 10.87
CA CYS A 62 0.78 0.04 11.80
C CYS A 62 1.36 -0.62 13.07
N LYS A 63 0.95 -0.15 14.24
CA LYS A 63 1.34 -0.71 15.55
C LYS A 63 0.82 -2.15 15.77
N VAL A 64 -0.21 -2.56 15.00
CA VAL A 64 -0.85 -3.87 15.14
C VAL A 64 -0.70 -4.73 13.90
N HIS A 65 -0.68 -6.03 14.12
CA HIS A 65 -0.65 -7.06 13.08
C HIS A 65 -2.02 -7.27 12.45
N CYS A 66 -2.40 -6.38 11.53
CA CYS A 66 -3.72 -6.41 10.90
C CYS A 66 -3.85 -7.35 9.69
N TYR A 67 -2.76 -7.79 9.06
CA TYR A 67 -2.84 -8.73 7.93
C TYR A 67 -2.64 -10.17 8.42
N ARG A 68 -3.44 -11.12 7.87
CA ARG A 68 -3.17 -12.56 8.00
C ARG A 68 -1.75 -12.86 7.48
N PRO A 69 -1.03 -13.85 8.03
CA PRO A 69 0.37 -14.14 7.66
C PRO A 69 0.55 -14.30 6.14
N GLU A 70 -0.29 -15.11 5.49
CA GLU A 70 -0.26 -15.34 4.04
C GLU A 70 -0.43 -14.05 3.22
N MET A 71 -1.48 -13.26 3.52
CA MET A 71 -1.74 -11.99 2.83
C MET A 71 -0.64 -10.96 3.09
N ARG A 72 0.00 -11.03 4.27
CA ARG A 72 1.13 -10.17 4.63
C ARG A 72 2.35 -10.47 3.77
N GLU A 73 2.62 -11.73 3.48
CA GLU A 73 3.72 -12.10 2.59
C GLU A 73 3.46 -11.62 1.16
N LYS A 74 2.23 -11.82 0.67
CA LYS A 74 1.82 -11.33 -0.66
C LYS A 74 1.99 -9.82 -0.77
N ILE A 75 1.46 -9.04 0.17
CA ILE A 75 1.60 -7.58 0.13
C ILE A 75 3.07 -7.14 0.28
N ARG A 76 3.89 -7.83 1.08
CA ARG A 76 5.33 -7.50 1.16
C ARG A 76 6.05 -7.72 -0.17
N LYS A 77 5.74 -8.79 -0.90
CA LYS A 77 6.28 -9.03 -2.25
C LYS A 77 5.91 -7.88 -3.18
N VAL A 78 4.63 -7.47 -3.16
CA VAL A 78 4.14 -6.32 -3.93
C VAL A 78 4.85 -5.03 -3.52
N MET A 79 4.96 -4.72 -2.21
CA MET A 79 5.62 -3.51 -1.72
C MET A 79 7.09 -3.46 -2.12
N ARG A 80 7.82 -4.59 -2.02
CA ARG A 80 9.23 -4.67 -2.40
C ARG A 80 9.44 -4.51 -3.91
N PHE A 81 8.52 -5.02 -4.72
CA PHE A 81 8.60 -4.92 -6.17
C PHE A 81 8.14 -3.54 -6.68
N SER A 82 6.94 -3.12 -6.29
CA SER A 82 6.28 -1.92 -6.80
C SER A 82 6.71 -0.64 -6.06
N GLY A 83 7.24 -0.73 -4.83
CA GLY A 83 7.67 0.41 -4.04
C GLY A 83 8.74 1.27 -4.73
N PRO A 84 9.89 0.71 -5.16
CA PRO A 84 10.89 1.46 -5.93
C PRO A 84 10.35 1.94 -7.28
N ARG A 85 9.46 1.16 -7.91
CA ARG A 85 8.90 1.45 -9.23
C ARG A 85 7.84 2.56 -9.19
N MET A 86 7.21 2.80 -8.04
CA MET A 86 6.30 3.93 -7.83
C MET A 86 7.00 5.29 -8.01
N ILE A 87 8.33 5.37 -7.89
CA ILE A 87 9.11 6.58 -8.18
C ILE A 87 8.97 7.00 -9.65
N ILE A 88 8.84 6.03 -10.56
CA ILE A 88 8.72 6.27 -11.99
C ILE A 88 7.29 6.66 -12.38
N TYR A 89 6.28 6.02 -11.75
CA TYR A 89 4.86 6.25 -12.08
C TYR A 89 4.21 7.42 -11.30
N ALA A 90 4.72 7.75 -10.12
CA ALA A 90 4.19 8.79 -9.25
C ALA A 90 5.33 9.45 -8.43
N PRO A 91 6.23 10.21 -9.08
CA PRO A 91 7.47 10.69 -8.46
C PRO A 91 7.25 11.51 -7.19
N LYS A 92 6.25 12.41 -7.17
CA LYS A 92 5.93 13.23 -5.98
C LYS A 92 5.45 12.38 -4.80
N THR A 93 4.64 11.35 -5.04
CA THR A 93 4.07 10.49 -4.00
C THR A 93 5.12 9.54 -3.44
N ALA A 94 6.00 9.03 -4.31
CA ALA A 94 7.09 8.14 -3.93
C ALA A 94 8.22 8.90 -3.19
N LEU A 95 8.59 10.11 -3.63
CA LEU A 95 9.53 10.97 -2.90
C LEU A 95 9.00 11.33 -1.51
N TRP A 96 7.72 11.68 -1.38
CA TRP A 96 7.11 11.94 -0.07
C TRP A 96 7.09 10.67 0.82
N HIS A 97 6.73 9.52 0.26
CA HIS A 97 6.72 8.24 0.99
C HIS A 97 8.14 7.82 1.43
N MET A 98 9.13 8.01 0.57
CA MET A 98 10.54 7.72 0.84
C MET A 98 11.10 8.66 1.90
N LEU A 99 10.85 9.96 1.80
CA LEU A 99 11.27 10.95 2.80
C LEU A 99 10.61 10.70 4.17
N CYS A 100 9.32 10.36 4.22
CA CYS A 100 8.67 9.97 5.47
C CYS A 100 9.28 8.69 6.06
N THR A 101 9.51 7.67 5.23
CA THR A 101 10.12 6.40 5.67
C THR A 101 11.56 6.59 6.17
N ILE A 102 12.34 7.45 5.53
CA ILE A 102 13.72 7.79 5.93
C ILE A 102 13.71 8.64 7.21
N LYS A 103 12.85 9.66 7.29
CA LYS A 103 12.75 10.55 8.45
C LYS A 103 12.32 9.79 9.72
N GLU A 104 11.41 8.83 9.61
CA GLU A 104 11.01 7.96 10.72
C GLU A 104 12.07 6.90 11.10
N ARG A 105 13.01 6.57 10.19
CA ARG A 105 14.13 5.64 10.46
C ARG A 105 15.35 6.33 11.07
N ILE A 106 15.50 7.64 10.85
CA ILE A 106 16.59 8.49 11.39
C ILE A 106 16.19 9.12 12.74
N LEU A 107 14.90 9.39 12.97
CA LEU A 107 14.38 9.92 14.25
C LEU A 107 14.09 8.83 15.30
N LYS A 108 14.66 7.63 15.13
CA LYS A 108 14.56 6.53 16.08
C LYS A 108 15.92 6.28 16.72
#